data_AF-A0A2E8JYK9-F1
#
_entry.id   AF-A0A2E8JYK9-F1
#
_cell.length_a   1.000
_cell.length_b   1.000
_cell.length_c   1.000
_cell.angle_alpha   90.00
_cell.angle_beta   90.00
_cell.angle_gamma   90.00
#
_symmetry.space_group_name_H-M   'P 1'
#
loop_
_entity.id
_entity.type
_entity.pdbx_description
1 polymer ?
#
loop_
_entity_poly.entity_id
_entity_poly.type
_entity_poly.pdbx_seq_one_letter_code
_entity_poly.pdbx_strand_id
1 'polypeptide(L)'
;MISLRTFGSATFILSACLAGASADVVYDEATGGDLSGDQNAPTFINVSDGNNTVVFTTDQKGDDRDLFTFNVPEGSELTGVILDLFDTNTKDDFNLGFIGFSAGAVLGTDPLAPNPTVLLGYGLVNLGDSGSDIFEIMGQGGGSQGYDGPLPAGPYTFWAQETSPSSDDWRVTLVITPTSAPCTGDLNGDGTVGGADLGLFLGSWGDSPCDADVNGDGVCNGADLGVILGAWGDC
;
A
#
# COMPACT_ATOMS: atom_id res chain seq x y z
N MET A 1 15.18 -24.45 67.20
CA MET A 1 15.19 -23.20 66.40
C MET A 1 15.68 -23.59 65.00
N ILE A 2 14.75 -24.02 64.13
CA ILE A 2 15.07 -24.45 62.75
C ILE A 2 14.26 -23.52 61.84
N SER A 3 14.98 -22.67 61.09
CA SER A 3 14.42 -21.64 60.24
C SER A 3 14.17 -22.21 58.84
N LEU A 4 12.89 -22.30 58.45
CA LEU A 4 12.47 -22.59 57.08
C LEU A 4 12.71 -21.32 56.23
N ARG A 5 13.51 -21.43 55.17
CA ARG A 5 13.65 -20.37 54.15
C ARG A 5 12.78 -20.71 52.95
N THR A 6 11.72 -19.93 52.76
CA THR A 6 10.84 -19.90 51.60
C THR A 6 11.61 -19.44 50.37
N PHE A 7 11.64 -20.25 49.31
CA PHE A 7 12.08 -19.82 47.97
C PHE A 7 10.87 -19.21 47.24
N GLY A 8 10.89 -17.89 47.05
CA GLY A 8 9.95 -17.19 46.18
C GLY A 8 10.35 -17.40 44.72
N SER A 9 9.49 -18.04 43.95
CA SER A 9 9.64 -18.20 42.50
C SER A 9 9.29 -16.87 41.83
N ALA A 10 10.26 -16.22 41.20
CA ALA A 10 10.06 -15.00 40.43
C ALA A 10 9.68 -15.37 38.99
N THR A 11 8.41 -15.18 38.64
CA THR A 11 7.93 -15.32 37.26
C THR A 11 8.43 -14.13 36.45
N PHE A 12 9.32 -14.39 35.49
CA PHE A 12 9.73 -13.42 34.47
C PHE A 12 8.59 -13.29 33.45
N ILE A 13 7.91 -12.15 33.44
CA ILE A 13 7.00 -11.78 32.36
C ILE A 13 7.86 -11.29 31.20
N LEU A 14 7.93 -12.09 30.13
CA LEU A 14 8.54 -11.68 28.87
C LEU A 14 7.55 -10.71 28.19
N SER A 15 7.74 -9.42 28.42
CA SER A 15 7.00 -8.38 27.70
C SER A 15 7.51 -8.40 26.26
N ALA A 16 6.70 -8.94 25.35
CA ALA A 16 6.93 -8.74 23.92
C ALA A 16 6.78 -7.24 23.65
N CYS A 17 7.89 -6.54 23.48
CA CYS A 17 7.89 -5.23 22.86
C CYS A 17 7.43 -5.45 21.43
N LEU A 18 6.15 -5.17 21.15
CA LEU A 18 5.71 -4.79 19.81
C LEU A 18 6.54 -3.56 19.47
N ALA A 19 7.61 -3.76 18.70
CA ALA A 19 8.25 -2.66 18.01
C ALA A 19 7.16 -2.08 17.10
N GLY A 20 6.62 -0.92 17.46
CA GLY A 20 5.92 -0.10 16.49
C GLY A 20 6.90 0.09 15.35
N ALA A 21 6.59 -0.44 14.17
CA ALA A 21 7.31 -0.10 12.97
C ALA A 21 7.21 1.42 12.84
N SER A 22 8.29 2.12 13.18
CA SER A 22 8.46 3.49 12.73
C SER A 22 8.40 3.40 11.22
N ALA A 23 7.51 4.16 10.58
CA ALA A 23 7.60 4.34 9.14
C ALA A 23 9.02 4.79 8.81
N ASP A 24 9.67 4.12 7.85
CA ASP A 24 11.02 4.48 7.46
C ASP A 24 10.93 5.66 6.50
N VAL A 25 11.61 6.76 6.81
CA VAL A 25 11.66 7.89 5.89
C VAL A 25 12.57 7.51 4.74
N VAL A 26 11.97 7.10 3.63
CA VAL A 26 12.68 6.63 2.43
C VAL A 26 13.16 7.79 1.56
N TYR A 27 12.54 8.96 1.70
CA TYR A 27 12.96 10.19 1.03
C TYR A 27 12.59 11.43 1.85
N ASP A 28 13.51 12.38 1.93
CA ASP A 28 13.32 13.68 2.58
C ASP A 28 14.03 14.75 1.74
N GLU A 29 13.28 15.67 1.16
CA GLU A 29 13.83 16.74 0.32
C GLU A 29 14.88 17.59 1.00
N ALA A 30 14.80 17.76 2.33
CA ALA A 30 15.79 18.51 3.09
C ALA A 30 17.20 17.88 2.99
N THR A 31 17.28 16.60 2.62
CA THR A 31 18.54 15.85 2.46
C THR A 31 18.77 15.29 1.06
N GLY A 32 17.70 14.87 0.38
CA GLY A 32 17.71 14.25 -0.95
C GLY A 32 17.69 15.25 -2.11
N GLY A 33 17.35 16.50 -1.83
CA GLY A 33 17.07 17.52 -2.84
C GLY A 33 15.61 17.51 -3.30
N ASP A 34 15.27 18.52 -4.09
CA ASP A 34 13.93 18.75 -4.64
C ASP A 34 13.42 17.53 -5.42
N LEU A 35 12.15 17.16 -5.22
CA LEU A 35 11.46 16.24 -6.11
C LEU A 35 11.28 16.88 -7.48
N SER A 36 11.02 16.04 -8.48
CA SER A 36 10.96 16.51 -9.86
C SER A 36 9.64 17.19 -10.15
N GLY A 37 9.68 18.35 -10.80
CA GLY A 37 8.51 19.01 -11.40
C GLY A 37 8.15 18.55 -12.83
N ASP A 38 8.88 17.58 -13.39
CA ASP A 38 8.69 17.05 -14.75
C ASP A 38 7.90 15.73 -14.74
N GLN A 39 6.70 15.75 -15.32
CA GLN A 39 5.84 14.57 -15.52
C GLN A 39 6.52 13.39 -16.23
N ASN A 40 7.50 13.66 -17.09
CA ASN A 40 8.19 12.64 -17.87
C ASN A 40 9.47 12.12 -17.20
N ALA A 41 9.89 12.77 -16.11
CA ALA A 41 11.05 12.38 -15.33
C ALA A 41 10.81 12.56 -13.81
N PRO A 42 9.82 11.86 -13.21
CA PRO A 42 9.60 11.92 -11.76
C PRO A 42 10.82 11.41 -10.98
N THR A 43 11.00 11.86 -9.74
CA THR A 43 12.07 11.36 -8.87
C THR A 43 11.77 9.92 -8.45
N PHE A 44 12.71 9.00 -8.69
CA PHE A 44 12.53 7.60 -8.32
C PHE A 44 12.84 7.37 -6.84
N ILE A 45 11.89 6.78 -6.10
CA ILE A 45 12.01 6.45 -4.69
C ILE A 45 12.05 4.93 -4.52
N ASN A 46 13.06 4.45 -3.80
CA ASN A 46 13.15 3.04 -3.41
C ASN A 46 12.17 2.76 -2.27
N VAL A 47 11.33 1.75 -2.46
CA VAL A 47 10.36 1.31 -1.46
C VAL A 47 10.50 -0.19 -1.22
N SER A 48 10.06 -0.65 -0.05
CA SER A 48 9.96 -2.07 0.31
C SER A 48 8.66 -2.36 1.03
N ASP A 49 8.40 -3.62 1.36
CA ASP A 49 7.28 -3.97 2.22
C ASP A 49 7.33 -3.22 3.56
N GLY A 50 6.15 -2.81 4.04
CA GLY A 50 5.96 -1.97 5.20
C GLY A 50 5.62 -0.52 4.84
N ASN A 51 5.95 0.38 5.76
CA ASN A 51 5.63 1.79 5.67
C ASN A 51 6.83 2.58 5.11
N ASN A 52 6.62 3.28 4.01
CA ASN A 52 7.64 4.05 3.31
C ASN A 52 7.22 5.53 3.28
N THR A 53 7.86 6.38 4.08
CA THR A 53 7.52 7.80 4.19
C THR A 53 8.34 8.67 3.24
N VAL A 54 7.64 9.52 2.49
CA VAL A 54 8.20 10.57 1.64
C VAL A 54 7.87 11.93 2.28
N VAL A 55 8.88 12.76 2.46
CA VAL A 55 8.77 14.10 3.06
C VAL A 55 9.20 15.14 2.04
N PHE A 56 8.33 16.10 1.75
CA PHE A 56 8.51 17.11 0.72
C PHE A 56 7.72 18.39 1.00
N THR A 57 7.97 19.44 0.23
CA THR A 57 7.32 20.76 0.35
C THR A 57 6.87 21.28 -1.01
N THR A 58 5.61 21.68 -1.13
CA THR A 58 5.06 22.35 -2.32
C THR A 58 4.89 23.84 -2.06
N ASP A 59 5.11 24.69 -3.05
CA ASP A 59 5.08 26.14 -3.04
C ASP A 59 4.76 26.74 -4.43
N GLN A 60 3.91 27.76 -4.46
CA GLN A 60 3.50 28.35 -5.74
C GLN A 60 4.64 29.07 -6.49
N LYS A 61 5.82 29.24 -5.88
CA LYS A 61 6.90 30.09 -6.36
C LYS A 61 7.98 29.30 -7.08
N GLY A 62 7.61 28.61 -8.16
CA GLY A 62 8.62 27.97 -9.01
C GLY A 62 8.14 26.90 -9.95
N ASP A 63 6.82 26.61 -10.00
CA ASP A 63 6.31 25.35 -10.54
C ASP A 63 6.89 24.13 -9.78
N ASP A 64 6.99 24.20 -8.45
CA ASP A 64 7.64 23.18 -7.59
C ASP A 64 6.78 21.93 -7.34
N ARG A 65 6.07 21.51 -8.38
CA ARG A 65 5.28 20.30 -8.33
C ARG A 65 6.17 19.14 -7.87
N ASP A 66 5.68 18.39 -6.91
CA ASP A 66 6.40 17.26 -6.38
C ASP A 66 5.93 16.00 -7.06
N LEU A 67 6.73 15.52 -8.02
CA LEU A 67 6.50 14.24 -8.68
C LEU A 67 7.55 13.22 -8.28
N PHE A 68 7.04 12.10 -7.76
CA PHE A 68 7.85 10.94 -7.46
C PHE A 68 7.21 9.66 -8.01
N THR A 69 8.06 8.69 -8.32
CA THR A 69 7.64 7.37 -8.77
C THR A 69 8.33 6.29 -7.98
N PHE A 70 7.64 5.17 -7.79
CA PHE A 70 8.16 4.00 -7.10
C PHE A 70 7.57 2.74 -7.72
N ASN A 71 8.17 1.60 -7.40
CA ASN A 71 7.67 0.29 -7.82
C ASN A 71 7.18 -0.48 -6.61
N VAL A 72 5.90 -0.85 -6.60
CA VAL A 72 5.40 -1.88 -5.69
C VAL A 72 6.06 -3.21 -6.09
N PRO A 73 6.78 -3.90 -5.17
CA PRO A 73 7.48 -5.14 -5.48
C PRO A 73 6.54 -6.25 -5.98
N GLU A 74 7.08 -7.18 -6.77
CA GLU A 74 6.36 -8.41 -7.12
C GLU A 74 6.01 -9.21 -5.85
N GLY A 75 4.77 -9.68 -5.76
CA GLY A 75 4.28 -10.35 -4.55
C GLY A 75 3.85 -9.38 -3.45
N SER A 76 3.71 -8.09 -3.76
CA SER A 76 3.21 -7.05 -2.86
C SER A 76 2.15 -6.18 -3.54
N GLU A 77 1.39 -5.48 -2.71
CA GLU A 77 0.33 -4.56 -3.10
C GLU A 77 0.42 -3.26 -2.28
N LEU A 78 0.05 -2.15 -2.91
CA LEU A 78 -0.15 -0.87 -2.23
C LEU A 78 -1.54 -0.89 -1.59
N THR A 79 -1.58 -0.85 -0.27
CA THR A 79 -2.82 -0.97 0.52
C THR A 79 -3.28 0.32 1.16
N GLY A 80 -2.40 1.33 1.23
CA GLY A 80 -2.72 2.58 1.90
C GLY A 80 -1.78 3.72 1.53
N VAL A 81 -2.28 4.93 1.72
CA VAL A 81 -1.56 6.19 1.54
C VAL A 81 -1.94 7.05 2.74
N ILE A 82 -1.06 7.06 3.74
CA ILE A 82 -1.29 7.78 4.98
C ILE A 82 -0.72 9.18 4.84
N LEU A 83 -1.57 10.19 5.02
CA LEU A 83 -1.13 11.58 5.10
C LEU A 83 -0.71 11.87 6.54
N ASP A 84 0.53 11.53 6.91
CA ASP A 84 1.03 11.74 8.27
C ASP A 84 1.02 13.21 8.68
N LEU A 85 1.28 14.09 7.71
CA LEU A 85 1.25 15.54 7.88
C LEU A 85 0.87 16.23 6.58
N PHE A 86 -0.04 17.17 6.69
CA PHE A 86 -0.20 18.29 5.77
C PHE A 86 -0.27 19.57 6.61
N ASP A 87 0.74 20.44 6.49
CA ASP A 87 0.77 21.72 7.20
C ASP A 87 1.03 22.87 6.23
N THR A 88 0.21 23.92 6.29
CA THR A 88 0.35 25.10 5.42
C THR A 88 0.97 26.28 6.16
N ASN A 89 1.82 27.05 5.50
CA ASN A 89 2.41 28.27 6.06
C ASN A 89 1.38 29.39 6.31
N THR A 90 0.25 29.35 5.61
CA THR A 90 -0.85 30.30 5.76
C THR A 90 -1.66 30.07 7.03
N LYS A 91 -1.59 28.85 7.59
CA LYS A 91 -2.47 28.35 8.66
C LYS A 91 -3.96 28.57 8.36
N ASP A 92 -4.31 28.61 7.07
CA ASP A 92 -5.69 28.70 6.61
C ASP A 92 -6.26 27.28 6.46
N ASP A 93 -7.28 26.96 7.25
CA ASP A 93 -7.98 25.66 7.20
C ASP A 93 -8.71 25.44 5.85
N PHE A 94 -8.86 26.51 5.04
CA PHE A 94 -9.41 26.43 3.69
C PHE A 94 -8.35 26.27 2.60
N ASN A 95 -7.05 26.31 2.95
CA ASN A 95 -6.02 25.96 1.98
C ASN A 95 -6.09 24.47 1.68
N LEU A 96 -6.23 24.14 0.40
CA LEU A 96 -6.25 22.76 -0.06
C LEU A 96 -4.93 22.43 -0.76
N GLY A 97 -4.37 21.28 -0.42
CA GLY A 97 -3.34 20.61 -1.21
C GLY A 97 -4.00 19.65 -2.19
N PHE A 98 -3.48 19.54 -3.40
CA PHE A 98 -3.84 18.50 -4.36
C PHE A 98 -2.82 17.37 -4.27
N ILE A 99 -3.31 16.13 -4.24
CA ILE A 99 -2.47 14.94 -4.42
C ILE A 99 -3.19 13.96 -5.34
N GLY A 100 -2.50 13.43 -6.33
CA GLY A 100 -3.05 12.47 -7.29
C GLY A 100 -1.97 11.54 -7.81
N PHE A 101 -2.40 10.46 -8.46
CA PHE A 101 -1.46 9.49 -8.99
C PHE A 101 -2.01 8.69 -10.17
N SER A 102 -1.10 8.15 -10.97
CA SER A 102 -1.39 7.25 -12.09
C SER A 102 -0.54 5.99 -12.01
N ALA A 103 -1.00 4.91 -12.65
CA ALA A 103 -0.14 3.78 -12.95
C ALA A 103 0.94 4.18 -13.96
N GLY A 104 2.13 3.58 -13.85
CA GLY A 104 3.27 3.87 -14.70
C GLY A 104 4.40 4.61 -13.99
N ALA A 105 5.58 4.61 -14.61
CA ALA A 105 6.79 5.28 -14.11
C ALA A 105 6.84 6.79 -14.43
N VAL A 106 5.81 7.29 -15.12
CA VAL A 106 5.64 8.70 -15.48
C VAL A 106 4.20 9.10 -15.19
N LEU A 107 3.96 10.39 -14.97
CA LEU A 107 2.62 10.89 -14.77
C LEU A 107 1.89 10.93 -16.11
N GLY A 108 0.74 10.26 -16.18
CA GLY A 108 -0.03 10.12 -17.42
C GLY A 108 -0.68 11.41 -17.93
N THR A 109 -0.58 12.50 -17.18
CA THR A 109 -1.21 13.79 -17.48
C THR A 109 -0.25 14.96 -17.31
N ASP A 110 -0.59 16.09 -17.92
CA ASP A 110 0.10 17.35 -17.72
C ASP A 110 -0.46 18.07 -16.50
N PRO A 111 0.34 18.30 -15.44
CA PRO A 111 -0.09 19.04 -14.26
C PRO A 111 -0.65 20.45 -14.56
N LEU A 112 -0.22 21.09 -15.64
CA LEU A 112 -0.71 22.42 -16.05
C LEU A 112 -2.05 22.35 -16.79
N ALA A 113 -2.42 21.18 -17.31
CA ALA A 113 -3.68 20.93 -18.00
C ALA A 113 -4.21 19.54 -17.63
N PRO A 114 -4.56 19.32 -16.34
CA PRO A 114 -4.79 17.97 -15.84
C PRO A 114 -6.01 17.34 -16.50
N ASN A 115 -5.81 16.11 -16.96
CA ASN A 115 -6.84 15.22 -17.44
C ASN A 115 -7.07 14.13 -16.38
N PRO A 116 -8.18 14.14 -15.63
CA PRO A 116 -8.40 13.15 -14.59
C PRO A 116 -8.56 11.73 -15.14
N THR A 117 -8.97 11.54 -16.40
CA THR A 117 -9.29 10.19 -16.95
C THR A 117 -8.10 9.24 -17.03
N VAL A 118 -6.88 9.74 -16.89
CA VAL A 118 -5.64 8.95 -16.89
C VAL A 118 -5.08 8.72 -15.47
N LEU A 119 -5.66 9.38 -14.46
CA LEU A 119 -5.32 9.17 -13.06
C LEU A 119 -6.08 7.96 -12.53
N LEU A 120 -5.44 7.22 -11.63
CA LEU A 120 -6.12 6.19 -10.83
C LEU A 120 -7.02 6.84 -9.78
N GLY A 121 -6.52 7.90 -9.14
CA GLY A 121 -7.26 8.65 -8.14
C GLY A 121 -6.56 9.95 -7.78
N TYR A 122 -7.31 10.84 -7.13
CA TYR A 122 -6.81 12.10 -6.59
C TYR A 122 -7.69 12.59 -5.44
N GLY A 123 -7.11 13.43 -4.58
CA GLY A 123 -7.78 14.05 -3.45
C GLY A 123 -7.40 15.53 -3.30
N LEU A 124 -8.28 16.27 -2.65
CA LEU A 124 -7.99 17.60 -2.13
C LEU A 124 -7.93 17.50 -0.61
N VAL A 125 -6.78 17.75 -0.02
CA VAL A 125 -6.51 17.60 1.41
C VAL A 125 -6.36 18.95 2.08
N ASN A 126 -6.69 19.03 3.36
CA ASN A 126 -6.49 20.21 4.20
C ASN A 126 -5.80 19.83 5.52
N LEU A 127 -5.55 20.83 6.37
CA LEU A 127 -4.91 20.64 7.68
C LEU A 127 -5.56 19.52 8.53
N GLY A 128 -6.88 19.37 8.44
CA GLY A 128 -7.66 18.39 9.20
C GLY A 128 -7.52 16.94 8.73
N ASP A 129 -6.94 16.70 7.54
CA ASP A 129 -6.73 15.36 7.00
C ASP A 129 -5.41 14.72 7.48
N SER A 130 -4.59 15.47 8.23
CA SER A 130 -3.37 14.94 8.85
C SER A 130 -3.68 13.77 9.79
N GLY A 131 -2.95 12.67 9.60
CA GLY A 131 -3.11 11.40 10.31
C GLY A 131 -4.18 10.46 9.71
N SER A 132 -4.80 10.82 8.59
CA SER A 132 -5.77 9.96 7.90
C SER A 132 -5.13 9.10 6.80
N ASP A 133 -5.73 7.95 6.52
CA ASP A 133 -5.47 7.20 5.29
C ASP A 133 -6.37 7.76 4.19
N ILE A 134 -5.77 8.34 3.17
CA ILE A 134 -6.45 9.00 2.06
C ILE A 134 -6.61 8.09 0.84
N PHE A 135 -6.15 6.83 0.91
CA PHE A 135 -6.13 5.93 -0.25
C PHE A 135 -7.53 5.71 -0.84
N GLU A 136 -8.47 5.19 -0.07
CA GLU A 136 -9.84 4.96 -0.56
C GLU A 136 -10.52 6.27 -1.01
N ILE A 137 -10.22 7.39 -0.35
CA ILE A 137 -10.77 8.71 -0.69
C ILE A 137 -10.27 9.15 -2.07
N MET A 138 -8.97 8.97 -2.35
CA MET A 138 -8.38 9.30 -3.65
C MET A 138 -9.00 8.46 -4.78
N GLY A 139 -9.30 7.19 -4.53
CA GLY A 139 -9.98 6.30 -5.49
C GLY A 139 -11.38 6.76 -5.90
N GLN A 140 -11.99 7.68 -5.14
CA GLN A 140 -13.31 8.26 -5.42
C GLN A 140 -13.24 9.59 -6.20
N GLY A 141 -12.05 10.01 -6.62
CA GLY A 141 -11.83 11.25 -7.38
C GLY A 141 -12.66 11.29 -8.67
N GLY A 142 -13.54 12.29 -8.80
CA GLY A 142 -14.49 12.39 -9.90
C GLY A 142 -13.82 12.45 -11.28
N GLY A 143 -14.22 11.55 -12.20
CA GLY A 143 -13.68 11.50 -13.56
C GLY A 143 -12.31 10.83 -13.68
N SER A 144 -11.74 10.35 -12.56
CA SER A 144 -10.60 9.43 -12.58
C SER A 144 -11.04 8.02 -12.95
N GLN A 145 -10.08 7.11 -13.15
CA GLN A 145 -10.38 5.70 -13.40
C GLN A 145 -11.02 5.04 -12.18
N GLY A 146 -10.61 5.48 -10.98
CA GLY A 146 -10.98 4.87 -9.72
C GLY A 146 -10.32 3.51 -9.51
N TYR A 147 -10.38 3.05 -8.27
CA TYR A 147 -9.98 1.71 -7.88
C TYR A 147 -10.77 1.31 -6.63
N ASP A 148 -10.85 0.00 -6.39
CA ASP A 148 -11.51 -0.58 -5.24
C ASP A 148 -10.54 -1.59 -4.61
N GLY A 149 -10.11 -1.30 -3.38
CA GLY A 149 -9.13 -2.11 -2.66
C GLY A 149 -7.67 -1.88 -3.06
N PRO A 150 -6.78 -2.82 -2.68
CA PRO A 150 -5.34 -2.72 -2.89
C PRO A 150 -4.94 -2.65 -4.36
N LEU A 151 -3.83 -1.97 -4.64
CA LEU A 151 -3.27 -1.88 -5.98
C LEU A 151 -2.09 -2.84 -6.15
N PRO A 152 -2.02 -3.62 -7.25
CA PRO A 152 -1.07 -4.70 -7.41
C PRO A 152 0.38 -4.21 -7.59
N ALA A 153 1.32 -5.16 -7.65
CA ALA A 153 2.70 -4.90 -8.05
C ALA A 153 2.80 -4.11 -9.37
N GLY A 154 3.70 -3.13 -9.41
CA GLY A 154 3.90 -2.29 -10.56
C GLY A 154 4.38 -0.87 -10.23
N PRO A 155 4.71 -0.08 -11.27
CA PRO A 155 5.11 1.31 -11.10
C PRO A 155 3.90 2.21 -10.87
N TYR A 156 4.04 3.15 -9.93
CA TYR A 156 3.08 4.22 -9.67
C TYR A 156 3.81 5.56 -9.62
N THR A 157 3.14 6.61 -10.08
CA THR A 157 3.68 7.99 -10.04
C THR A 157 2.68 8.88 -9.33
N PHE A 158 3.14 9.51 -8.25
CA PHE A 158 2.40 10.50 -7.47
C PHE A 158 2.80 11.90 -7.91
N TRP A 159 1.85 12.81 -7.74
CA TRP A 159 1.97 14.23 -8.00
C TRP A 159 1.23 14.97 -6.89
N ALA A 160 1.95 15.84 -6.20
CA ALA A 160 1.39 16.78 -5.23
C ALA A 160 1.65 18.23 -5.67
N GLN A 161 0.74 19.12 -5.29
CA GLN A 161 0.90 20.56 -5.46
C GLN A 161 -0.11 21.34 -4.60
N GLU A 162 0.18 22.61 -4.37
CA GLU A 162 -0.71 23.58 -3.76
C GLU A 162 -1.87 23.99 -4.70
N THR A 163 -2.98 24.43 -4.10
CA THR A 163 -4.09 25.05 -4.85
C THR A 163 -4.24 26.54 -4.58
N SER A 164 -3.41 27.09 -3.69
CA SER A 164 -3.36 28.50 -3.35
C SER A 164 -1.91 28.99 -3.23
N PRO A 165 -1.65 30.30 -3.12
CA PRO A 165 -0.32 30.86 -2.92
C PRO A 165 0.29 30.57 -1.53
N SER A 166 0.35 29.29 -1.15
CA SER A 166 0.92 28.78 0.09
C SER A 166 2.26 28.09 -0.14
N SER A 167 2.93 27.77 0.97
CA SER A 167 3.96 26.74 1.01
C SER A 167 3.48 25.71 2.03
N ASP A 168 3.42 24.46 1.61
CA ASP A 168 2.78 23.36 2.31
C ASP A 168 3.80 22.24 2.55
N ASP A 169 3.93 21.83 3.81
CA ASP A 169 4.78 20.73 4.25
C ASP A 169 3.99 19.42 4.21
N TRP A 170 4.54 18.42 3.52
CA TRP A 170 3.90 17.12 3.34
C TRP A 170 4.72 16.00 3.97
N ARG A 171 4.01 15.04 4.58
CA ARG A 171 4.55 13.72 4.93
C ARG A 171 3.55 12.67 4.52
N VAL A 172 3.92 11.88 3.52
CA VAL A 172 3.06 10.84 2.95
C VAL A 172 3.73 9.49 3.12
N THR A 173 3.04 8.56 3.78
CA THR A 173 3.49 7.19 3.95
C THR A 173 2.74 6.26 3.00
N LEU A 174 3.51 5.56 2.16
CA LEU A 174 3.03 4.48 1.32
C LEU A 174 3.04 3.18 2.12
N VAL A 175 1.88 2.53 2.23
CA VAL A 175 1.74 1.24 2.92
C VAL A 175 1.77 0.14 1.88
N ILE A 176 2.87 -0.60 1.85
CA ILE A 176 3.07 -1.73 0.94
C ILE A 176 3.01 -3.01 1.77
N THR A 177 2.11 -3.91 1.42
CA THR A 177 1.99 -5.19 2.10
C THR A 177 2.27 -6.31 1.12
N PRO A 178 2.98 -7.38 1.53
CA PRO A 178 3.05 -8.59 0.74
C PRO A 178 1.63 -9.05 0.44
N THR A 179 1.33 -9.29 -0.84
CA THR A 179 0.13 -10.04 -1.19
C THR A 179 0.28 -11.40 -0.54
N SER A 180 -0.77 -11.87 0.14
CA SER A 180 -0.88 -13.29 0.40
C SER A 180 -0.69 -13.99 -0.94
N ALA A 181 0.34 -14.84 -1.07
CA ALA A 181 0.54 -15.59 -2.30
C ALA A 181 -0.77 -16.31 -2.62
N PRO A 182 -1.29 -16.29 -3.87
CA PRO A 182 -2.53 -16.98 -4.19
C PRO A 182 -2.42 -18.40 -3.67
N CYS A 183 -3.18 -18.72 -2.63
CA CYS A 183 -2.98 -19.95 -1.90
C CYS A 183 -3.38 -21.05 -2.85
N THR A 184 -2.39 -21.79 -3.35
CA THR A 184 -2.65 -22.81 -4.35
C THR A 184 -3.46 -23.90 -3.65
N GLY A 185 -4.77 -23.92 -3.88
CA GLY A 185 -5.71 -24.78 -3.17
C GLY A 185 -6.71 -24.07 -2.24
N ASP A 186 -6.69 -22.73 -2.11
CA ASP A 186 -7.81 -21.97 -1.52
C ASP A 186 -8.88 -21.80 -2.60
N LEU A 187 -9.85 -22.71 -2.59
CA LEU A 187 -10.89 -22.82 -3.61
C LEU A 187 -12.12 -21.99 -3.27
N ASN A 188 -12.28 -21.59 -2.00
CA ASN A 188 -13.40 -20.76 -1.55
C ASN A 188 -13.05 -19.27 -1.38
N GLY A 189 -11.77 -18.91 -1.46
CA GLY A 189 -11.24 -17.56 -1.34
C GLY A 189 -11.27 -17.00 0.08
N ASP A 190 -11.22 -17.86 1.10
CA ASP A 190 -11.30 -17.44 2.51
C ASP A 190 -9.94 -17.13 3.16
N GLY A 191 -8.84 -17.26 2.40
CA GLY A 191 -7.48 -17.00 2.87
C GLY A 191 -6.91 -18.14 3.71
N THR A 192 -7.46 -19.35 3.62
CA THR A 192 -6.91 -20.53 4.32
C THR A 192 -7.14 -21.78 3.49
N VAL A 193 -6.08 -22.55 3.18
CA VAL A 193 -6.24 -23.86 2.56
C VAL A 193 -6.60 -24.89 3.63
N GLY A 194 -7.86 -25.31 3.66
CA GLY A 194 -8.39 -26.13 4.73
C GLY A 194 -9.40 -27.19 4.31
N GLY A 195 -10.17 -27.64 5.31
CA GLY A 195 -11.19 -28.67 5.10
C GLY A 195 -12.33 -28.22 4.18
N ALA A 196 -12.58 -26.91 4.08
CA ALA A 196 -13.57 -26.36 3.17
C ALA A 196 -13.13 -26.55 1.71
N ASP A 197 -11.89 -26.22 1.39
CA ASP A 197 -11.31 -26.37 0.06
C ASP A 197 -11.12 -27.83 -0.33
N LEU A 198 -10.65 -28.66 0.61
CA LEU A 198 -10.61 -30.09 0.40
C LEU A 198 -12.01 -30.66 0.09
N GLY A 199 -13.05 -30.14 0.76
CA GLY A 199 -14.43 -30.51 0.49
C GLY A 199 -14.87 -30.13 -0.92
N LEU A 200 -14.53 -28.91 -1.38
CA LEU A 200 -14.81 -28.44 -2.73
C LEU A 200 -14.09 -29.30 -3.77
N PHE A 201 -12.79 -29.55 -3.58
CA PHE A 201 -11.98 -30.36 -4.48
C PHE A 201 -12.47 -31.81 -4.58
N LEU A 202 -12.78 -32.45 -3.44
CA LEU A 202 -13.33 -33.82 -3.42
C LEU A 202 -14.71 -33.88 -4.10
N GLY A 203 -15.45 -32.79 -4.12
CA GLY A 203 -16.69 -32.64 -4.88
C GLY A 203 -16.50 -32.73 -6.39
N SER A 204 -15.33 -32.34 -6.89
CA SER A 204 -14.96 -32.36 -8.31
C SER A 204 -14.04 -33.53 -8.69
N TRP A 205 -13.83 -34.50 -7.80
CA TRP A 205 -12.86 -35.57 -8.01
C TRP A 205 -13.18 -36.42 -9.25
N GLY A 206 -12.24 -36.43 -10.21
CA GLY A 206 -12.37 -37.17 -11.46
C GLY A 206 -13.15 -36.44 -12.56
N ASP A 207 -13.54 -35.18 -12.37
CA ASP A 207 -14.22 -34.37 -13.39
C ASP A 207 -13.29 -33.93 -14.52
N SER A 208 -13.89 -33.67 -15.71
CA SER A 208 -13.23 -33.13 -16.90
C SER A 208 -14.26 -32.41 -17.80
N PRO A 209 -14.18 -31.07 -17.98
CA PRO A 209 -13.20 -30.18 -17.38
C PRO A 209 -13.39 -30.05 -15.88
N CYS A 210 -12.28 -30.00 -15.16
CA CYS A 210 -12.22 -29.90 -13.70
C CYS A 210 -12.13 -28.41 -13.30
N ASP A 211 -13.09 -27.93 -12.52
CA ASP A 211 -13.12 -26.55 -12.03
C ASP A 211 -12.16 -26.33 -10.84
N ALA A 212 -11.68 -27.40 -10.22
CA ALA A 212 -10.73 -27.40 -9.09
C ALA A 212 -9.33 -27.91 -9.50
N ASP A 213 -8.94 -27.68 -10.76
CA ASP A 213 -7.67 -28.11 -11.35
C ASP A 213 -6.56 -27.14 -10.93
N VAL A 214 -5.95 -27.41 -9.77
CA VAL A 214 -4.93 -26.54 -9.18
C VAL A 214 -3.56 -26.71 -9.82
N ASN A 215 -3.35 -27.79 -10.59
CA ASN A 215 -2.09 -28.06 -11.27
C ASN A 215 -2.11 -27.77 -12.78
N GLY A 216 -3.30 -27.58 -13.37
CA GLY A 216 -3.51 -27.18 -14.75
C GLY A 216 -3.44 -28.33 -15.78
N ASP A 217 -3.59 -29.59 -15.37
CA ASP A 217 -3.54 -30.76 -16.26
C ASP A 217 -4.90 -31.15 -16.88
N GLY A 218 -5.96 -30.46 -16.47
CA GLY A 218 -7.34 -30.61 -16.91
C GLY A 218 -8.13 -31.68 -16.17
N VAL A 219 -7.58 -32.33 -15.13
CA VAL A 219 -8.21 -33.47 -14.44
C VAL A 219 -8.01 -33.41 -12.92
N CYS A 220 -9.10 -33.27 -12.15
CA CYS A 220 -9.08 -33.31 -10.69
C CYS A 220 -8.66 -34.70 -10.17
N ASN A 221 -7.40 -34.87 -9.75
CA ASN A 221 -6.88 -36.16 -9.32
C ASN A 221 -5.89 -36.08 -8.14
N GLY A 222 -5.19 -37.18 -7.85
CA GLY A 222 -4.23 -37.23 -6.75
C GLY A 222 -3.08 -36.21 -6.85
N ALA A 223 -2.78 -35.70 -8.06
CA ALA A 223 -1.81 -34.63 -8.27
C ALA A 223 -2.30 -33.32 -7.63
N ASP A 224 -3.55 -32.92 -7.90
CA ASP A 224 -4.19 -31.74 -7.30
C ASP A 224 -4.32 -31.87 -5.78
N LEU A 225 -4.69 -33.07 -5.31
CA LEU A 225 -4.74 -33.36 -3.88
C LEU A 225 -3.38 -33.13 -3.21
N GLY A 226 -2.29 -33.55 -3.88
CA GLY A 226 -0.94 -33.34 -3.39
C GLY A 226 -0.58 -31.86 -3.25
N VAL A 227 -1.07 -31.03 -4.17
CA VAL A 227 -0.89 -29.57 -4.14
C VAL A 227 -1.68 -28.96 -2.97
N ILE A 228 -2.98 -29.26 -2.84
CA ILE A 228 -3.84 -28.75 -1.75
C ILE A 228 -3.29 -29.15 -0.37
N LEU A 229 -2.89 -30.41 -0.19
CA LEU A 229 -2.32 -30.86 1.08
C LEU A 229 -0.93 -30.27 1.35
N GLY A 230 -0.18 -29.95 0.30
CA GLY A 230 1.11 -29.27 0.41
C GLY A 230 0.97 -27.81 0.83
N ALA A 231 -0.17 -27.18 0.53
CA ALA A 231 -0.47 -25.79 0.84
C ALA A 231 -1.31 -25.60 2.12
N TRP A 232 -1.55 -26.67 2.90
CA TRP A 232 -2.48 -26.65 4.03
C TRP A 232 -2.12 -25.63 5.11
N GLY A 233 -3.08 -24.78 5.48
CA GLY A 233 -2.95 -23.75 6.51
C GLY A 233 -3.25 -22.35 6.01
N ASP A 234 -2.97 -21.38 6.87
CA ASP A 234 -3.17 -19.96 6.57
C ASP A 234 -2.23 -19.52 5.45
N CYS A 235 -2.77 -18.60 4.67
CA CYS A 235 -2.08 -17.75 3.73
C CYS A 235 -2.50 -16.29 4.04
#